data_AF-H3RK98-F1
#
_entry.id   AF-H3RK98-F1
#
_cell.length_a   1.000
_cell.length_b   1.000
_cell.length_c   1.000
_cell.angle_alpha   90.00
_cell.angle_beta   90.00
_cell.angle_gamma   90.00
#
_symmetry.space_group_name_H-M   'P 1'
#
loop_
_entity.id
_entity.type
_entity.pdbx_description
1 polymer ?
#
loop_
_entity_poly.entity_id
_entity_poly.type
_entity_poly.pdbx_seq_one_letter_code
_entity_poly.pdbx_strand_id
1 'polypeptide(L)'
;MTITQRLVLAFSLLALSLCALVAVSLSVISGFQSRFEYVQVNAIPSIKDLNKSISATNQLGLALYRHQTATDSAKQAEAEQKINTIINNIKSLNDYYMANDISSDEDKEMTVGANRNLDAVRSALPAFLAASRSHNNELSLSLLQSDNGIGAAARKMESDFTKQIELNIQIGDALRAQNNQIYSKTVWMMTCASLLIILLLGAFSINIIVGIKRSLTSIKDTMAEVSSNLDLTRLAPVLRKDEIGQTAMAFNDLLKRVSTTLLSVNHAAQSVSTGSTQIAAGNEDLSSRTEQQAASLEETSVSMATLSDTVRQNAEGAVQASNLANNANKLSRQNGEAVSQMLTTMDEIRGSSAKISDITGLIEGIAFQTNILALNAAVEAARAGEHGRGFAVVASEVRNLAQRSSSAAREIKELITTSVSQVEQGLTQATSVGSNSDNVGHAIQQVADLVNEIAAATAEQSKGIEQVHQAIGQMDEVTQQNASLVEEASSASKSLQEQAETLSRLVSTFKVNESVTQVAVLSPVAVSYASPVLKRPQLNATGADKVNWESF
;
A
#
# COMPACT_ATOMS: atom_id res chain seq x y z
N MET A 1 -1.03 -15.20 -36.52
CA MET A 1 0.22 -14.59 -37.01
C MET A 1 0.39 -13.22 -36.41
N THR A 2 1.55 -12.98 -35.82
CA THR A 2 1.99 -11.66 -35.36
C THR A 2 2.08 -10.65 -36.51
N ILE A 3 2.18 -9.36 -36.19
CA ILE A 3 2.40 -8.32 -37.21
C ILE A 3 3.69 -8.61 -37.97
N THR A 4 4.75 -8.97 -37.24
CA THR A 4 6.06 -9.32 -37.80
C THR A 4 5.96 -10.51 -38.76
N GLN A 5 5.24 -11.57 -38.40
CA GLN A 5 5.04 -12.73 -39.28
C GLN A 5 4.30 -12.38 -40.57
N ARG A 6 3.30 -11.50 -40.51
CA ARG A 6 2.54 -11.06 -41.69
C ARG A 6 3.39 -10.19 -42.62
N LEU A 7 4.20 -9.29 -42.07
CA LEU A 7 5.12 -8.46 -42.84
C LEU A 7 6.21 -9.30 -43.50
N VAL A 8 6.84 -10.21 -42.75
CA VAL A 8 7.85 -11.13 -43.31
C VAL A 8 7.26 -11.95 -44.45
N LEU A 9 6.05 -12.48 -44.29
CA LEU A 9 5.38 -13.25 -45.36
C LEU A 9 5.11 -12.39 -46.60
N ALA A 10 4.62 -11.15 -46.45
CA ALA A 10 4.38 -10.25 -47.57
C ALA A 10 5.68 -9.90 -48.34
N PHE A 11 6.75 -9.55 -47.62
CA PHE A 11 8.05 -9.24 -48.24
C PHE A 11 8.69 -10.47 -48.89
N SER A 12 8.55 -11.65 -48.29
CA SER A 12 9.08 -12.90 -48.85
C SER A 12 8.39 -13.28 -50.14
N LEU A 13 7.06 -13.14 -50.20
CA LEU A 13 6.29 -13.36 -51.44
C LEU A 13 6.65 -12.36 -52.54
N LEU A 14 6.86 -11.08 -52.19
CA LEU A 14 7.31 -10.06 -53.13
C LEU A 14 8.70 -10.38 -53.69
N ALA A 15 9.66 -10.73 -52.84
CA ALA A 15 11.00 -11.10 -53.28
C ALA A 15 10.99 -12.35 -54.19
N LEU A 16 10.24 -13.39 -53.80
CA LEU A 16 10.16 -14.64 -54.55
C LEU A 16 9.50 -14.45 -55.92
N SER A 17 8.44 -13.63 -55.99
CA SER A 17 7.78 -13.29 -57.27
C SER A 17 8.68 -12.47 -58.20
N LEU A 18 9.48 -11.54 -57.67
CA LEU A 18 10.45 -10.78 -58.45
C LEU A 18 11.55 -11.68 -59.02
N CYS A 19 12.09 -12.60 -58.21
CA CYS A 19 13.05 -13.61 -58.68
C CYS A 19 12.47 -14.49 -59.80
N ALA A 20 11.21 -14.92 -59.66
CA ALA A 20 10.55 -15.73 -60.69
C ALA A 20 10.38 -14.97 -62.02
N LEU A 21 9.98 -13.69 -61.98
CA LEU A 21 9.86 -12.85 -63.17
C LEU A 21 11.21 -12.66 -63.88
N VAL A 22 12.29 -12.42 -63.11
CA VAL A 22 13.64 -12.30 -63.66
C VAL A 22 14.09 -13.61 -64.32
N ALA A 23 13.85 -14.76 -63.68
CA ALA A 23 14.22 -16.07 -64.23
C ALA A 23 13.52 -16.36 -65.57
N VAL A 24 12.22 -16.06 -65.68
CA VAL A 24 11.46 -16.23 -66.93
C VAL A 24 11.97 -15.27 -68.02
N SER A 25 12.25 -14.01 -67.66
CA SER A 25 12.80 -13.03 -68.60
C SER A 25 14.14 -13.48 -69.20
N LEU A 26 15.06 -13.96 -68.36
CA LEU A 26 16.37 -14.45 -68.79
C LEU A 26 16.25 -15.66 -69.73
N SER A 27 15.32 -16.58 -69.45
CA SER A 27 15.07 -17.77 -70.30
C SER A 27 14.59 -17.40 -71.72
N VAL A 28 13.78 -16.34 -71.84
CA VAL A 28 13.26 -15.89 -73.13
C VAL A 28 14.32 -15.13 -73.93
N ILE A 29 15.14 -14.31 -73.25
CA ILE A 29 16.26 -13.59 -73.85
C ILE A 29 17.29 -14.58 -74.42
N SER A 30 17.64 -15.65 -73.68
CA SER A 30 18.59 -16.65 -74.16
C SER A 30 18.08 -17.40 -75.41
N GLY A 31 16.79 -17.75 -75.45
CA GLY A 31 16.18 -18.37 -76.61
C GLY A 31 16.08 -17.43 -77.82
N PHE A 32 15.89 -16.11 -77.61
CA PHE A 32 15.94 -15.12 -78.69
C PHE A 32 17.35 -15.03 -79.30
N GLN A 33 18.37 -14.98 -78.43
CA GLN A 33 19.77 -14.87 -78.86
C GLN A 33 20.19 -16.00 -79.81
N SER A 34 19.88 -17.25 -79.47
CA SER A 34 20.28 -18.41 -80.30
C SER A 34 19.64 -18.43 -81.69
N ARG A 35 18.35 -18.07 -81.78
CA ARG A 35 17.63 -18.01 -83.07
C ARG A 35 18.09 -16.83 -83.92
N PHE A 36 18.41 -15.70 -83.29
CA PHE A 36 18.96 -14.54 -83.98
C PHE A 36 20.36 -14.83 -84.54
N GLU A 37 21.20 -15.51 -83.75
CA GLU A 37 22.53 -15.95 -84.16
C GLU A 37 22.48 -16.91 -85.37
N TYR A 38 21.53 -17.86 -85.39
CA TYR A 38 21.33 -18.75 -86.54
C TYR A 38 21.06 -18.00 -87.85
N VAL A 39 20.21 -16.96 -87.82
CA VAL A 39 19.91 -16.16 -89.03
C VAL A 39 21.16 -15.42 -89.52
N GLN A 40 21.97 -14.88 -88.61
CA GLN A 40 23.18 -14.13 -88.96
C GLN A 40 24.33 -15.01 -89.46
N VAL A 41 24.54 -16.15 -88.82
CA VAL A 41 25.71 -17.01 -89.06
C VAL A 41 25.45 -18.07 -90.14
N ASN A 42 24.18 -18.45 -90.36
CA ASN A 42 23.84 -19.52 -91.30
C ASN A 42 22.93 -19.00 -92.44
N ALA A 43 21.68 -18.62 -92.16
CA ALA A 43 20.69 -18.36 -93.22
C ALA A 43 21.12 -17.26 -94.23
N ILE A 44 21.70 -16.15 -93.77
CA ILE A 44 22.18 -15.07 -94.65
C ILE A 44 23.39 -15.51 -95.49
N PRO A 45 24.46 -16.09 -94.90
CA PRO A 45 25.56 -16.71 -95.64
C PRO A 45 25.09 -17.77 -96.65
N SER A 46 24.20 -18.70 -96.29
CA SER A 46 23.69 -19.74 -97.17
C SER A 46 23.08 -19.15 -98.45
N ILE A 47 22.19 -18.16 -98.32
CA ILE A 47 21.57 -17.50 -99.48
C ILE A 47 22.62 -16.78 -100.33
N LYS A 48 23.59 -16.11 -99.70
CA LYS A 48 24.67 -15.41 -100.40
C LYS A 48 25.55 -16.37 -101.20
N ASP A 49 25.92 -17.51 -100.62
CA ASP A 49 26.84 -18.46 -101.23
C ASP A 49 26.15 -19.31 -102.32
N LEU A 50 24.87 -19.66 -102.16
CA LEU A 50 24.07 -20.22 -103.25
C LEU A 50 23.90 -19.23 -104.42
N ASN A 51 23.75 -17.94 -104.15
CA ASN A 51 23.73 -16.91 -105.21
C ASN A 51 25.06 -16.87 -105.98
N LYS A 52 26.21 -17.08 -105.32
CA LYS A 52 27.50 -17.22 -106.03
C LYS A 52 27.50 -18.46 -106.92
N SER A 53 26.95 -19.58 -106.46
CA SER A 53 26.83 -20.83 -107.23
C SER A 53 25.92 -20.68 -108.46
N ILE A 54 24.79 -19.97 -108.32
CA ILE A 54 23.93 -19.59 -109.44
C ILE A 54 24.68 -18.69 -110.43
N SER A 55 25.39 -17.67 -109.94
CA SER A 55 26.18 -16.78 -110.81
C SER A 55 27.26 -17.54 -111.57
N ALA A 56 27.98 -18.46 -110.92
CA ALA A 56 28.98 -19.30 -111.56
C ALA A 56 28.36 -20.25 -112.60
N THR A 57 27.18 -20.81 -112.31
CA THR A 57 26.42 -21.65 -113.25
C THR A 57 25.97 -20.87 -114.49
N ASN A 58 25.51 -19.63 -114.31
CA ASN A 58 25.18 -18.73 -115.41
C ASN A 58 26.40 -18.35 -116.26
N GLN A 59 27.56 -18.11 -115.61
CA GLN A 59 28.82 -17.89 -116.31
C GLN A 59 29.27 -19.12 -117.09
N LEU A 60 29.02 -20.33 -116.59
CA LEU A 60 29.29 -21.58 -117.31
C LEU A 60 28.45 -21.65 -118.59
N GLY A 61 27.14 -21.39 -118.50
CA GLY A 61 26.27 -21.33 -119.67
C GLY A 61 26.78 -20.35 -120.72
N LEU A 62 27.14 -19.13 -120.30
CA LEU A 62 27.72 -18.12 -121.19
C LEU A 62 29.06 -18.56 -121.81
N ALA A 63 29.92 -19.23 -121.03
CA ALA A 63 31.21 -19.71 -121.51
C ALA A 63 31.04 -20.84 -122.55
N LEU A 64 30.06 -21.72 -122.36
CA LEU A 64 29.68 -22.74 -123.34
C LEU A 64 29.20 -22.10 -124.65
N TYR A 65 28.29 -21.12 -124.61
CA TYR A 65 27.87 -20.38 -125.81
C TYR A 65 29.02 -19.63 -126.49
N ARG A 66 29.95 -19.04 -125.71
CA ARG A 66 31.16 -18.39 -126.26
C ARG A 66 32.09 -19.37 -126.95
N HIS A 67 32.24 -20.59 -126.43
CA HIS A 67 33.02 -21.64 -127.09
C HIS A 67 32.38 -22.05 -128.41
N GLN A 68 31.06 -22.24 -128.42
CA GLN A 68 30.29 -22.63 -129.60
C GLN A 68 30.31 -21.57 -130.71
N THR A 69 30.30 -20.29 -130.36
CA THR A 69 30.28 -19.17 -131.33
C THR A 69 31.67 -18.73 -131.79
N ALA A 70 32.75 -19.21 -131.17
CA ALA A 70 34.11 -18.85 -131.53
C ALA A 70 34.51 -19.47 -132.88
N THR A 71 35.00 -18.63 -133.80
CA THR A 71 35.44 -19.02 -135.15
C THR A 71 36.92 -19.38 -135.24
N ASP A 72 37.70 -19.13 -134.19
CA ASP A 72 39.14 -19.42 -134.13
C ASP A 72 39.45 -20.36 -132.95
N SER A 73 40.26 -21.37 -133.23
CA SER A 73 40.83 -22.35 -132.30
C SER A 73 41.45 -21.73 -131.04
N ALA A 74 42.11 -20.57 -131.14
CA ALA A 74 42.72 -19.91 -129.98
C ALA A 74 41.66 -19.41 -128.97
N LYS A 75 40.55 -18.86 -129.46
CA LYS A 75 39.43 -18.41 -128.63
C LYS A 75 38.62 -19.59 -128.06
N GLN A 76 38.54 -20.69 -128.78
CA GLN A 76 37.97 -21.95 -128.27
C GLN A 76 38.82 -22.50 -127.11
N ALA A 77 40.15 -22.51 -127.22
CA ALA A 77 41.03 -22.94 -126.14
C ALA A 77 40.91 -22.05 -124.88
N GLU A 78 40.81 -20.72 -125.05
CA GLU A 78 40.59 -19.79 -123.93
C GLU A 78 39.23 -20.05 -123.25
N ALA A 79 38.16 -20.25 -124.04
CA ALA A 79 36.84 -20.56 -123.51
C ALA A 79 36.82 -21.92 -122.77
N GLU A 80 37.56 -22.92 -123.24
CA GLU A 80 37.73 -24.21 -122.53
C GLU A 80 38.42 -24.06 -121.18
N GLN A 81 39.50 -23.28 -121.13
CA GLN A 81 40.18 -22.99 -119.87
C GLN A 81 39.22 -22.29 -118.89
N LYS A 82 38.42 -21.34 -119.39
CA LYS A 82 37.41 -20.65 -118.60
C LYS A 82 36.29 -21.57 -118.13
N ILE A 83 35.79 -22.46 -118.98
CA ILE A 83 34.79 -23.49 -118.63
C ILE A 83 35.31 -24.37 -117.49
N ASN A 84 36.54 -24.89 -117.63
CA ASN A 84 37.15 -25.73 -116.59
C ASN A 84 37.34 -24.96 -115.27
N THR A 85 37.75 -23.69 -115.35
CA THR A 85 37.90 -22.82 -114.17
C THR A 85 36.56 -22.61 -113.46
N ILE A 86 35.48 -22.35 -114.22
CA ILE A 86 34.14 -22.16 -113.67
C ILE A 86 33.61 -23.46 -113.05
N ILE A 87 33.77 -24.61 -113.72
CA ILE A 87 33.36 -25.92 -113.18
C ILE A 87 34.07 -26.20 -111.84
N ASN A 88 35.37 -25.91 -111.75
CA ASN A 88 36.12 -26.07 -110.50
C ASN A 88 35.66 -25.09 -109.43
N ASN A 89 35.35 -23.84 -109.80
CA ASN A 89 34.79 -22.86 -108.87
C ASN A 89 33.41 -23.28 -108.35
N ILE A 90 32.52 -23.79 -109.20
CA ILE A 90 31.22 -24.34 -108.79
C ILE A 90 31.43 -25.48 -107.80
N LYS A 91 32.39 -26.39 -108.05
CA LYS A 91 32.74 -27.44 -107.09
C LYS A 91 33.18 -26.86 -105.74
N SER A 92 34.11 -25.90 -105.76
CA SER A 92 34.63 -25.29 -104.53
C SER A 92 33.55 -24.55 -103.75
N LEU A 93 32.64 -23.84 -104.44
CA LEU A 93 31.49 -23.19 -103.80
C LEU A 93 30.54 -24.22 -103.17
N ASN A 94 30.28 -25.34 -103.87
CA ASN A 94 29.43 -26.41 -103.34
C ASN A 94 30.07 -27.13 -102.13
N ASP A 95 31.39 -27.38 -102.18
CA ASP A 95 32.14 -27.99 -101.07
C ASP A 95 32.21 -27.04 -99.86
N TYR A 96 32.35 -25.73 -100.09
CA TYR A 96 32.29 -24.72 -99.04
C TYR A 96 30.91 -24.69 -98.39
N TYR A 97 29.84 -24.64 -99.20
CA TYR A 97 28.47 -24.65 -98.70
C TYR A 97 28.18 -25.90 -97.86
N MET A 98 28.61 -27.07 -98.32
CA MET A 98 28.48 -28.35 -97.59
C MET A 98 29.14 -28.31 -96.19
N ALA A 99 30.25 -27.59 -96.06
CA ALA A 99 31.01 -27.53 -94.81
C ALA A 99 30.51 -26.46 -93.83
N ASN A 100 29.90 -25.38 -94.32
CA ASN A 100 29.65 -24.18 -93.51
C ASN A 100 28.20 -23.75 -93.43
N ASP A 101 27.38 -24.02 -94.45
CA ASP A 101 26.11 -23.31 -94.66
C ASP A 101 24.88 -24.25 -94.72
N ILE A 102 25.05 -25.52 -94.36
CA ILE A 102 23.95 -26.50 -94.34
C ILE A 102 22.94 -26.17 -93.25
N SER A 103 21.70 -25.90 -93.66
CA SER A 103 20.60 -25.49 -92.78
C SER A 103 19.71 -26.64 -92.31
N SER A 104 19.65 -27.74 -93.04
CA SER A 104 18.80 -28.91 -92.73
C SER A 104 19.29 -30.17 -93.45
N ASP A 105 18.74 -31.33 -93.09
CA ASP A 105 19.00 -32.59 -93.81
C ASP A 105 18.57 -32.50 -95.28
N GLU A 106 17.48 -31.80 -95.59
CA GLU A 106 17.02 -31.56 -96.96
C GLU A 106 18.00 -30.66 -97.73
N ASP A 107 18.50 -29.59 -97.11
CA ASP A 107 19.49 -28.69 -97.69
C ASP A 107 20.81 -29.43 -98.00
N LYS A 108 21.20 -30.35 -97.11
CA LYS A 108 22.34 -31.25 -97.32
C LYS A 108 22.13 -32.14 -98.53
N GLU A 109 20.96 -32.76 -98.67
CA GLU A 109 20.64 -33.59 -99.84
C GLU A 109 20.68 -32.79 -101.15
N MET A 110 20.19 -31.56 -101.16
CA MET A 110 20.25 -30.66 -102.31
C MET A 110 21.70 -30.33 -102.70
N THR A 111 22.56 -30.06 -101.72
CA THR A 111 24.00 -29.82 -101.91
C THR A 111 24.72 -31.05 -102.47
N VAL A 112 24.34 -32.27 -102.03
CA VAL A 112 24.82 -33.52 -102.64
C VAL A 112 24.31 -33.65 -104.08
N GLY A 113 23.07 -33.28 -104.34
CA GLY A 113 22.48 -33.23 -105.68
C GLY A 113 23.24 -32.31 -106.65
N ALA A 114 23.73 -31.17 -106.18
CA ALA A 114 24.53 -30.25 -106.97
C ALA A 114 25.85 -30.89 -107.47
N ASN A 115 26.50 -31.74 -106.66
CA ASN A 115 27.67 -32.51 -107.13
C ASN A 115 27.29 -33.48 -108.27
N ARG A 116 26.14 -34.15 -108.19
CA ARG A 116 25.66 -35.03 -109.27
C ARG A 116 25.38 -34.25 -110.55
N ASN A 117 24.78 -33.06 -110.44
CA ASN A 117 24.57 -32.16 -111.58
C ASN A 117 25.91 -31.72 -112.21
N LEU A 118 26.90 -31.40 -111.37
CA LEU A 118 28.23 -31.01 -111.84
C LEU A 118 28.96 -32.17 -112.55
N ASP A 119 28.82 -33.40 -112.05
CA ASP A 119 29.37 -34.59 -112.70
C ASP A 119 28.69 -34.88 -114.04
N ALA A 120 27.38 -34.60 -114.16
CA ALA A 120 26.67 -34.67 -115.44
C ALA A 120 27.19 -33.63 -116.44
N VAL A 121 27.44 -32.39 -116.00
CA VAL A 121 28.09 -31.35 -116.82
C VAL A 121 29.47 -31.81 -117.29
N ARG A 122 30.32 -32.32 -116.39
CA ARG A 122 31.66 -32.81 -116.72
C ARG A 122 31.64 -33.98 -117.70
N SER A 123 30.69 -34.90 -117.55
CA SER A 123 30.54 -36.06 -118.42
C SER A 123 30.09 -35.67 -119.84
N ALA A 124 29.23 -34.65 -119.96
CA ALA A 124 28.76 -34.15 -121.25
C ALA A 124 29.75 -33.20 -121.96
N LEU A 125 30.72 -32.65 -121.22
CA LEU A 125 31.65 -31.63 -121.72
C LEU A 125 32.52 -32.10 -122.90
N PRO A 126 33.15 -33.29 -122.89
CA PRO A 126 33.99 -33.73 -124.01
C PRO A 126 33.22 -33.82 -125.34
N ALA A 127 31.97 -34.32 -125.29
CA ALA A 127 31.11 -34.41 -126.47
C ALA A 127 30.75 -33.03 -127.02
N PHE A 128 30.43 -32.09 -126.13
CA PHE A 128 30.19 -30.69 -126.50
C PHE A 128 31.43 -30.03 -127.12
N LEU A 129 32.60 -30.16 -126.48
CA LEU A 129 33.84 -29.57 -126.97
C LEU A 129 34.25 -30.15 -128.33
N ALA A 130 34.10 -31.46 -128.55
CA ALA A 130 34.37 -32.10 -129.83
C ALA A 130 33.43 -31.61 -130.94
N ALA A 131 32.13 -31.49 -130.64
CA ALA A 131 31.14 -30.96 -131.59
C ALA A 131 31.42 -29.49 -131.94
N SER A 132 31.81 -28.68 -130.96
CA SER A 132 32.12 -27.27 -131.15
C SER A 132 33.45 -27.03 -131.92
N ARG A 133 34.53 -27.77 -131.59
CA ARG A 133 35.82 -27.69 -132.30
C ARG A 133 35.73 -28.11 -133.77
N SER A 134 34.83 -29.05 -134.09
CA SER A 134 34.56 -29.48 -135.47
C SER A 134 33.60 -28.57 -136.22
N HIS A 135 33.18 -27.44 -135.61
CA HIS A 135 32.18 -26.51 -136.14
C HIS A 135 30.86 -27.18 -136.54
N ASN A 136 30.51 -28.30 -135.88
CA ASN A 136 29.21 -28.95 -136.04
C ASN A 136 28.17 -28.18 -135.21
N ASN A 137 27.67 -27.10 -135.80
CA ASN A 137 26.75 -26.17 -135.15
C ASN A 137 25.42 -26.84 -134.77
N GLU A 138 24.92 -27.79 -135.57
CA GLU A 138 23.67 -28.49 -135.28
C GLU A 138 23.81 -29.34 -134.00
N LEU A 139 24.89 -30.12 -133.89
CA LEU A 139 25.15 -30.97 -132.73
C LEU A 139 25.53 -30.17 -131.48
N SER A 140 26.41 -29.17 -131.60
CA SER A 140 26.85 -28.36 -130.45
C SER A 140 25.73 -27.48 -129.88
N LEU A 141 24.88 -26.90 -130.73
CA LEU A 141 23.71 -26.13 -130.28
C LEU A 141 22.64 -27.04 -129.67
N SER A 142 22.40 -28.22 -130.26
CA SER A 142 21.54 -29.25 -129.68
C SER A 142 21.99 -29.64 -128.26
N LEU A 143 23.29 -29.83 -128.02
CA LEU A 143 23.82 -30.13 -126.70
C LEU A 143 23.68 -28.97 -125.69
N LEU A 144 23.46 -27.73 -126.14
CA LEU A 144 23.16 -26.59 -125.26
C LEU A 144 21.67 -26.39 -125.02
N GLN A 145 20.84 -26.61 -126.04
CA GLN A 145 19.42 -26.26 -126.01
C GLN A 145 18.51 -27.44 -125.65
N SER A 146 18.85 -28.66 -126.07
CA SER A 146 18.03 -29.85 -125.77
C SER A 146 17.94 -30.15 -124.29
N ASP A 147 16.96 -30.98 -123.93
CA ASP A 147 16.70 -31.41 -122.55
C ASP A 147 17.70 -32.45 -122.02
N ASN A 148 18.56 -33.00 -122.88
CA ASN A 148 19.51 -34.07 -122.53
C ASN A 148 20.98 -33.67 -122.72
N GLY A 149 21.26 -32.41 -123.07
CA GLY A 149 22.61 -31.91 -123.32
C GLY A 149 23.27 -31.28 -122.08
N ILE A 150 24.53 -30.85 -122.24
CA ILE A 150 25.29 -30.12 -121.19
C ILE A 150 24.55 -28.86 -120.72
N GLY A 151 23.82 -28.18 -121.61
CA GLY A 151 23.03 -27.01 -121.23
C GLY A 151 21.83 -27.34 -120.34
N ALA A 152 21.21 -28.52 -120.48
CA ALA A 152 20.16 -28.97 -119.58
C ALA A 152 20.71 -29.26 -118.18
N ALA A 153 21.90 -29.89 -118.09
CA ALA A 153 22.56 -30.11 -116.81
C ALA A 153 22.90 -28.79 -116.10
N ALA A 154 23.36 -27.77 -116.83
CA ALA A 154 23.62 -26.44 -116.30
C ALA A 154 22.33 -25.73 -115.82
N ARG A 155 21.25 -25.74 -116.62
CA ARG A 155 19.95 -25.16 -116.22
C ARG A 155 19.34 -25.87 -115.02
N LYS A 156 19.45 -27.20 -114.96
CA LYS A 156 19.00 -27.99 -113.81
C LYS A 156 19.76 -27.61 -112.55
N MET A 157 21.08 -27.43 -112.64
CA MET A 157 21.91 -26.99 -111.52
C MET A 157 21.49 -25.61 -111.01
N GLU A 158 21.21 -24.65 -111.90
CA GLU A 158 20.68 -23.33 -111.53
C GLU A 158 19.31 -23.45 -110.82
N SER A 159 18.40 -24.25 -111.36
CA SER A 159 17.08 -24.48 -110.79
C SER A 159 17.17 -25.12 -109.39
N ASP A 160 18.04 -26.11 -109.20
CA ASP A 160 18.23 -26.77 -107.93
C ASP A 160 18.82 -25.81 -106.88
N PHE A 161 19.82 -24.99 -107.23
CA PHE A 161 20.33 -23.94 -106.33
C PHE A 161 19.26 -22.88 -105.99
N THR A 162 18.39 -22.53 -106.93
CA THR A 162 17.29 -21.59 -106.68
C THR A 162 16.28 -22.17 -105.69
N LYS A 163 15.91 -23.45 -105.84
CA LYS A 163 15.06 -24.15 -104.85
C LYS A 163 15.75 -24.24 -103.49
N GLN A 164 17.06 -24.39 -103.46
CA GLN A 164 17.83 -24.47 -102.22
C GLN A 164 17.84 -23.12 -101.48
N ILE A 165 17.90 -21.99 -102.20
CA ILE A 165 17.70 -20.66 -101.62
C ILE A 165 16.31 -20.54 -101.02
N GLU A 166 15.27 -20.97 -101.74
CA GLU A 166 13.89 -20.93 -101.27
C GLU A 166 13.69 -21.73 -99.98
N LEU A 167 14.29 -22.92 -99.88
CA LEU A 167 14.30 -23.72 -98.64
C LEU A 167 14.91 -22.94 -97.46
N ASN A 168 16.07 -22.31 -97.67
CA ASN A 168 16.74 -21.53 -96.63
C ASN A 168 15.94 -20.29 -96.21
N ILE A 169 15.25 -19.62 -97.15
CA ILE A 169 14.32 -18.53 -96.85
C ILE A 169 13.15 -19.04 -95.99
N GLN A 170 12.55 -20.18 -96.36
CA GLN A 170 11.43 -20.77 -95.60
C GLN A 170 11.84 -21.16 -94.18
N ILE A 171 13.03 -21.72 -93.98
CA ILE A 171 13.58 -22.01 -92.64
C ILE A 171 13.73 -20.71 -91.82
N GLY A 172 14.30 -19.66 -92.44
CA GLY A 172 14.45 -18.35 -91.80
C GLY A 172 13.12 -17.72 -91.39
N ASP A 173 12.12 -17.74 -92.28
CA ASP A 173 10.79 -17.21 -92.01
C ASP A 173 10.04 -18.02 -90.96
N ALA A 174 10.17 -19.35 -90.94
CA ALA A 174 9.60 -20.20 -89.90
C ALA A 174 10.19 -19.88 -88.52
N LEU A 175 11.51 -19.71 -88.41
CA LEU A 175 12.19 -19.30 -87.18
C LEU A 175 11.74 -17.90 -86.73
N ARG A 176 11.60 -16.96 -87.66
CA ARG A 176 11.10 -15.60 -87.38
C ARG A 176 9.66 -15.62 -86.86
N ALA A 177 8.78 -16.42 -87.47
CA ALA A 177 7.40 -16.58 -87.05
C ALA A 177 7.30 -17.21 -85.66
N GLN A 178 8.06 -18.27 -85.39
CA GLN A 178 8.16 -18.89 -84.06
C GLN A 178 8.66 -17.89 -83.02
N ASN A 179 9.67 -17.08 -83.37
CA ASN A 179 10.21 -16.06 -82.47
C ASN A 179 9.17 -14.99 -82.12
N ASN A 180 8.42 -14.51 -83.10
CA ASN A 180 7.37 -13.51 -82.86
C ASN A 180 6.23 -14.07 -82.00
N GLN A 181 5.84 -15.33 -82.21
CA GLN A 181 4.84 -16.01 -81.38
C GLN A 181 5.32 -16.20 -79.93
N ILE A 182 6.56 -16.67 -79.74
CA ILE A 182 7.13 -16.87 -78.40
C ILE A 182 7.32 -15.54 -77.67
N TYR A 183 7.77 -14.51 -78.37
CA TYR A 183 7.90 -13.16 -77.81
C TYR A 183 6.55 -12.61 -77.37
N SER A 184 5.54 -12.60 -78.26
CA SER A 184 4.20 -12.08 -77.95
C SER A 184 3.52 -12.84 -76.81
N LYS A 185 3.55 -14.18 -76.84
CA LYS A 185 2.98 -15.01 -75.77
C LYS A 185 3.67 -14.75 -74.43
N THR A 186 5.00 -14.69 -74.41
CA THR A 186 5.76 -14.44 -73.17
C THR A 186 5.44 -13.05 -72.62
N VAL A 187 5.46 -12.01 -73.44
CA VAL A 187 5.17 -10.64 -72.99
C VAL A 187 3.77 -10.57 -72.36
N TRP A 188 2.75 -11.14 -73.02
CA TRP A 188 1.39 -11.20 -72.46
C TRP A 188 1.29 -12.02 -71.17
N MET A 189 1.97 -13.17 -71.07
CA MET A 189 1.99 -13.95 -69.84
C MET A 189 2.67 -13.19 -68.70
N MET A 190 3.80 -12.51 -68.97
CA MET A 190 4.53 -11.73 -67.96
C MET A 190 3.75 -10.51 -67.48
N THR A 191 3.07 -9.77 -68.38
CA THR A 191 2.26 -8.61 -67.99
C THR A 191 1.06 -9.04 -67.17
N CYS A 192 0.33 -10.09 -67.57
CA CYS A 192 -0.79 -10.64 -66.82
C CYS A 192 -0.35 -11.18 -65.45
N ALA A 193 0.75 -11.94 -65.38
CA ALA A 193 1.28 -12.45 -64.12
C ALA A 193 1.70 -11.32 -63.17
N SER A 194 2.41 -10.30 -63.69
CA SER A 194 2.84 -9.14 -62.89
C SER A 194 1.65 -8.36 -62.34
N LEU A 195 0.62 -8.11 -63.16
CA LEU A 195 -0.62 -7.45 -62.72
C LEU A 195 -1.34 -8.25 -61.63
N LEU A 196 -1.44 -9.57 -61.80
CA LEU A 196 -2.08 -10.45 -60.83
C LEU A 196 -1.33 -10.46 -59.48
N ILE A 197 0.00 -10.52 -59.51
CA ILE A 197 0.85 -10.45 -58.32
C ILE A 197 0.67 -9.11 -57.60
N ILE A 198 0.68 -7.99 -58.34
CA ILE A 198 0.47 -6.65 -57.76
C ILE A 198 -0.91 -6.57 -57.10
N LEU A 199 -1.96 -7.08 -57.75
CA LEU A 199 -3.32 -7.04 -57.22
C LEU A 199 -3.44 -7.88 -55.94
N LEU A 200 -2.92 -9.11 -55.93
CA LEU A 200 -2.96 -10.00 -54.77
C LEU A 200 -2.14 -9.45 -53.59
N LEU A 201 -0.89 -9.02 -53.83
CA LEU A 201 -0.05 -8.43 -52.78
C LEU A 201 -0.60 -7.09 -52.28
N GLY A 202 -1.17 -6.28 -53.18
CA GLY A 202 -1.85 -5.02 -52.84
C GLY A 202 -3.06 -5.26 -51.95
N ALA A 203 -3.97 -6.17 -52.33
CA ALA A 203 -5.13 -6.52 -51.54
C ALA A 203 -4.75 -7.10 -50.16
N PHE A 204 -3.74 -7.97 -50.12
CA PHE A 204 -3.21 -8.53 -48.87
C PHE A 204 -2.62 -7.44 -47.95
N SER A 205 -1.85 -6.52 -48.51
CA SER A 205 -1.26 -5.38 -47.78
C SER A 205 -2.34 -4.43 -47.23
N ILE A 206 -3.35 -4.10 -48.04
CA ILE A 206 -4.48 -3.26 -47.61
C ILE A 206 -5.22 -3.92 -46.44
N ASN A 207 -5.49 -5.23 -46.51
CA ASN A 207 -6.17 -5.95 -45.43
C ASN A 207 -5.36 -5.89 -44.11
N ILE A 208 -4.04 -6.09 -44.16
CA ILE A 208 -3.16 -5.95 -42.99
C ILE A 208 -3.23 -4.53 -42.42
N ILE A 209 -3.06 -3.51 -43.26
CA ILE A 209 -3.04 -2.10 -42.84
C ILE A 209 -4.38 -1.69 -42.21
N VAL A 210 -5.50 -2.00 -42.86
CA VAL A 210 -6.83 -1.68 -42.34
C VAL A 210 -7.10 -2.40 -41.02
N GLY A 211 -6.70 -3.66 -40.89
CA GLY A 211 -6.84 -4.42 -39.66
C GLY A 211 -6.00 -3.88 -38.50
N ILE A 212 -4.76 -3.46 -38.77
CA ILE A 212 -3.88 -2.80 -37.79
C ILE A 212 -4.47 -1.45 -37.38
N LYS A 213 -4.80 -0.59 -38.35
CA LYS A 213 -5.35 0.75 -38.12
C LYS A 213 -6.61 0.67 -37.27
N ARG A 214 -7.57 -0.19 -37.63
CA ARG A 214 -8.82 -0.36 -36.87
C ARG A 214 -8.55 -0.75 -35.41
N SER A 215 -7.67 -1.72 -35.18
CA SER A 215 -7.39 -2.21 -33.81
C SER A 215 -6.65 -1.17 -32.98
N LEU A 216 -5.68 -0.47 -33.58
CA LEU A 216 -4.91 0.57 -32.90
C LEU A 216 -5.77 1.80 -32.57
N THR A 217 -6.65 2.19 -33.51
CA THR A 217 -7.64 3.25 -33.29
C THR A 217 -8.60 2.87 -32.17
N SER A 218 -9.12 1.64 -32.11
CA SER A 218 -9.98 1.21 -30.99
C SER A 218 -9.30 1.31 -29.63
N ILE A 219 -8.04 0.87 -29.49
CA ILE A 219 -7.30 1.01 -28.21
C ILE A 219 -7.08 2.49 -27.87
N LYS A 220 -6.65 3.30 -28.85
CA LYS A 220 -6.44 4.74 -28.67
C LYS A 220 -7.73 5.44 -28.22
N ASP A 221 -8.86 5.12 -28.85
CA ASP A 221 -10.16 5.74 -28.54
C ASP A 221 -10.62 5.34 -27.14
N THR A 222 -10.47 4.07 -26.75
CA THR A 222 -10.75 3.64 -25.36
C THR A 222 -9.82 4.34 -24.37
N MET A 223 -8.51 4.44 -24.64
CA MET A 223 -7.58 5.16 -23.77
C MET A 223 -7.96 6.65 -23.62
N ALA A 224 -8.37 7.30 -24.70
CA ALA A 224 -8.83 8.68 -24.68
C ALA A 224 -10.12 8.85 -23.85
N GLU A 225 -11.10 7.96 -24.03
CA GLU A 225 -12.35 7.96 -23.28
C GLU A 225 -12.13 7.71 -21.78
N VAL A 226 -11.30 6.72 -21.43
CA VAL A 226 -10.92 6.43 -20.04
C VAL A 226 -10.20 7.63 -19.44
N SER A 227 -9.28 8.26 -20.18
CA SER A 227 -8.55 9.43 -19.70
C SER A 227 -9.43 10.66 -19.50
N SER A 228 -10.45 10.87 -20.33
CA SER A 228 -11.32 12.04 -20.24
C SER A 228 -12.42 11.88 -19.19
N ASN A 229 -12.97 10.67 -19.08
CA ASN A 229 -14.16 10.40 -18.28
C ASN A 229 -13.85 9.66 -16.98
N LEU A 230 -12.59 9.25 -16.79
CA LEU A 230 -12.13 8.43 -15.66
C LEU A 230 -12.96 7.15 -15.47
N ASP A 231 -13.51 6.63 -16.58
CA ASP A 231 -14.37 5.46 -16.57
C ASP A 231 -13.54 4.18 -16.78
N LEU A 232 -13.15 3.57 -15.65
CA LEU A 232 -12.35 2.35 -15.63
C LEU A 232 -13.17 1.09 -15.98
N THR A 233 -14.49 1.23 -16.18
CA THR A 233 -15.35 0.10 -16.60
C THR A 233 -15.27 -0.15 -18.12
N ARG A 234 -14.77 0.81 -18.89
CA ARG A 234 -14.55 0.70 -20.33
C ARG A 234 -13.28 -0.11 -20.63
N LEU A 235 -13.46 -1.30 -21.18
CA LEU A 235 -12.37 -2.19 -21.58
C LEU A 235 -12.05 -2.03 -23.07
N ALA A 236 -10.77 -2.02 -23.41
CA ALA A 236 -10.32 -2.02 -24.79
C ALA A 236 -10.63 -3.38 -25.45
N PRO A 237 -11.24 -3.40 -26.65
CA PRO A 237 -11.64 -4.64 -27.30
C PRO A 237 -10.44 -5.47 -27.77
N VAL A 238 -10.35 -6.72 -27.32
CA VAL A 238 -9.29 -7.65 -27.73
C VAL A 238 -9.71 -8.35 -29.03
N LEU A 239 -9.48 -7.70 -30.17
CA LEU A 239 -9.91 -8.19 -31.49
C LEU A 239 -8.99 -9.26 -32.09
N ARG A 240 -7.75 -9.37 -31.59
CA ARG A 240 -6.67 -10.16 -32.20
C ARG A 240 -5.81 -10.82 -31.11
N LYS A 241 -5.03 -11.83 -31.48
CA LYS A 241 -4.07 -12.53 -30.61
C LYS A 241 -2.61 -12.19 -30.93
N ASP A 242 -2.38 -11.11 -31.67
CA ASP A 242 -1.05 -10.58 -31.99
C ASP A 242 -0.64 -9.52 -30.94
N GLU A 243 0.48 -8.84 -31.18
CA GLU A 243 1.05 -7.85 -30.27
C GLU A 243 0.05 -6.75 -29.87
N ILE A 244 -0.81 -6.30 -30.80
CA ILE A 244 -1.85 -5.30 -30.50
C ILE A 244 -2.90 -5.86 -29.54
N GLY A 245 -3.31 -7.11 -29.73
CA GLY A 245 -4.22 -7.80 -28.83
C GLY A 245 -3.63 -7.97 -27.42
N GLN A 246 -2.35 -8.31 -27.32
CA GLN A 246 -1.64 -8.39 -26.04
C GLN A 246 -1.55 -7.04 -25.34
N THR A 247 -1.30 -5.95 -26.08
CA THR A 247 -1.35 -4.59 -25.54
C THR A 247 -2.74 -4.22 -25.00
N ALA A 248 -3.81 -4.58 -25.72
CA ALA A 248 -5.17 -4.36 -25.24
C ALA A 248 -5.47 -5.14 -23.95
N MET A 249 -5.03 -6.41 -23.86
CA MET A 249 -5.16 -7.21 -22.64
C MET A 249 -4.39 -6.61 -21.46
N ALA A 250 -3.12 -6.23 -21.67
CA ALA A 250 -2.29 -5.63 -20.64
C ALA A 250 -2.89 -4.29 -20.13
N PHE A 251 -3.47 -3.49 -21.03
CA PHE A 251 -4.18 -2.27 -20.65
C PHE A 251 -5.42 -2.58 -19.81
N ASN A 252 -6.24 -3.57 -20.20
CA ASN A 252 -7.42 -3.98 -19.42
C ASN A 252 -7.04 -4.50 -18.03
N ASP A 253 -5.95 -5.26 -17.90
CA ASP A 253 -5.45 -5.74 -16.61
C ASP A 253 -4.96 -4.59 -15.73
N LEU A 254 -4.34 -3.56 -16.31
CA LEU A 254 -3.97 -2.33 -15.61
C LEU A 254 -5.21 -1.61 -15.08
N LEU A 255 -6.23 -1.41 -15.93
CA LEU A 255 -7.50 -0.78 -15.52
C LEU A 255 -8.14 -1.51 -14.35
N LYS A 256 -8.17 -2.85 -14.41
CA LYS A 256 -8.70 -3.69 -13.33
C LYS A 256 -7.93 -3.49 -12.02
N ARG A 257 -6.59 -3.50 -12.06
CA ARG A 257 -5.75 -3.29 -10.85
C ARG A 257 -5.94 -1.90 -10.25
N VAL A 258 -6.02 -0.87 -11.09
CA VAL A 258 -6.30 0.51 -10.65
C VAL A 258 -7.69 0.58 -10.01
N SER A 259 -8.71 -0.01 -10.65
CA SER A 259 -10.08 -0.07 -10.11
C SER A 259 -10.13 -0.75 -8.75
N THR A 260 -9.48 -1.91 -8.57
CA THR A 260 -9.42 -2.61 -7.27
C THR A 260 -8.71 -1.77 -6.22
N THR A 261 -7.61 -1.11 -6.58
CA THR A 261 -6.86 -0.25 -5.65
C THR A 261 -7.70 0.95 -5.21
N LEU A 262 -8.40 1.61 -6.13
CA LEU A 262 -9.30 2.72 -5.81
C LEU A 262 -10.45 2.29 -4.90
N LEU A 263 -11.04 1.11 -5.13
CA LEU A 263 -12.05 0.54 -4.23
C LEU A 263 -11.50 0.31 -2.82
N SER A 264 -10.29 -0.25 -2.69
CA SER A 264 -9.64 -0.41 -1.39
C SER A 264 -9.37 0.94 -0.69
N VAL A 265 -8.96 1.97 -1.43
CA VAL A 265 -8.78 3.32 -0.90
C VAL A 265 -10.12 3.92 -0.44
N ASN A 266 -11.20 3.73 -1.21
CA ASN A 266 -12.53 4.20 -0.81
C ASN A 266 -13.00 3.52 0.49
N HIS A 267 -12.83 2.20 0.59
CA HIS A 267 -13.18 1.46 1.80
C HIS A 267 -12.34 1.89 3.01
N ALA A 268 -11.04 2.13 2.81
CA ALA A 268 -10.18 2.66 3.86
C ALA A 268 -10.63 4.06 4.32
N ALA A 269 -10.97 4.95 3.37
CA ALA A 269 -11.51 6.27 3.69
C ALA A 269 -12.83 6.18 4.46
N GLN A 270 -13.75 5.31 4.06
CA GLN A 270 -15.01 5.09 4.79
C GLN A 270 -14.78 4.54 6.20
N SER A 271 -13.77 3.69 6.37
CA SER A 271 -13.35 3.18 7.69
C SER A 271 -12.78 4.30 8.57
N VAL A 272 -11.93 5.17 8.01
CA VAL A 272 -11.39 6.36 8.72
C VAL A 272 -12.51 7.33 9.10
N SER A 273 -13.47 7.60 8.19
CA SER A 273 -14.62 8.46 8.50
C SER A 273 -15.45 7.88 9.65
N THR A 274 -15.76 6.58 9.60
CA THR A 274 -16.50 5.88 10.67
C THR A 274 -15.74 5.94 12.00
N GLY A 275 -14.45 5.63 11.99
CA GLY A 275 -13.59 5.71 13.18
C GLY A 275 -13.51 7.12 13.75
N SER A 276 -13.42 8.13 12.89
CA SER A 276 -13.39 9.54 13.31
C SER A 276 -14.69 9.98 13.97
N THR A 277 -15.85 9.55 13.46
CA THR A 277 -17.15 9.78 14.10
C THR A 277 -17.23 9.10 15.47
N GLN A 278 -16.70 7.89 15.60
CA GLN A 278 -16.64 7.19 16.89
C GLN A 278 -15.73 7.89 17.89
N ILE A 279 -14.57 8.39 17.46
CA ILE A 279 -13.67 9.18 18.32
C ILE A 279 -14.35 10.48 18.72
N ALA A 280 -15.01 11.19 17.81
CA ALA A 280 -15.74 12.41 18.13
C ALA A 280 -16.84 12.17 19.19
N ALA A 281 -17.62 11.09 19.06
CA ALA A 281 -18.60 10.71 20.07
C ALA A 281 -17.95 10.32 21.42
N GLY A 282 -16.81 9.64 21.39
CA GLY A 282 -16.03 9.33 22.60
C GLY A 282 -15.45 10.56 23.28
N ASN A 283 -15.03 11.57 22.51
CA ASN A 283 -14.54 12.83 23.04
C ASN A 283 -15.67 13.67 23.65
N GLU A 284 -16.87 13.63 23.09
CA GLU A 284 -18.05 14.27 23.69
C GLU A 284 -18.38 13.67 25.07
N ASP A 285 -18.36 12.33 25.18
CA ASP A 285 -18.53 11.64 26.46
C ASP A 285 -17.41 12.00 27.46
N LEU A 286 -16.16 12.04 26.99
CA LEU A 286 -15.03 12.43 27.82
C LEU A 286 -15.13 13.91 28.27
N SER A 287 -15.62 14.81 27.41
CA SER A 287 -15.89 16.22 27.75
C SER A 287 -16.89 16.29 28.89
N SER A 288 -18.04 15.65 28.74
CA SER A 288 -19.10 15.60 29.75
C SER A 288 -18.60 15.06 31.10
N ARG A 289 -17.81 13.99 31.07
CA ARG A 289 -17.19 13.42 32.28
C ARG A 289 -16.15 14.34 32.90
N THR A 290 -15.39 15.07 32.09
CA THR A 290 -14.40 16.05 32.56
C THR A 290 -15.08 17.24 33.21
N GLU A 291 -16.17 17.75 32.63
CA GLU A 291 -17.01 18.80 33.22
C GLU A 291 -17.64 18.34 34.55
N GLN A 292 -18.19 17.12 34.59
CA GLN A 292 -18.75 16.56 35.82
C GLN A 292 -17.66 16.36 36.90
N GLN A 293 -16.46 15.95 36.51
CA GLN A 293 -15.32 15.82 37.41
C GLN A 293 -14.88 17.19 37.95
N ALA A 294 -14.82 18.22 37.11
CA ALA A 294 -14.52 19.59 37.53
C ALA A 294 -15.53 20.09 38.56
N ALA A 295 -16.83 19.90 38.30
CA ALA A 295 -17.89 20.26 39.26
C ALA A 295 -17.76 19.49 40.59
N SER A 296 -17.41 18.20 40.53
CA SER A 296 -17.21 17.38 41.73
C SER A 296 -15.97 17.83 42.53
N LEU A 297 -14.89 18.24 41.85
CA LEU A 297 -13.70 18.80 42.47
C LEU A 297 -13.98 20.15 43.12
N GLU A 298 -14.80 20.99 42.50
CA GLU A 298 -15.25 22.26 43.07
C GLU A 298 -16.04 22.05 44.37
N GLU A 299 -17.03 21.14 44.36
CA GLU A 299 -17.80 20.79 45.56
C GLU A 299 -16.91 20.18 46.67
N THR A 300 -15.96 19.32 46.28
CA THR A 300 -15.01 18.72 47.22
C THR A 300 -14.09 19.78 47.81
N SER A 301 -13.62 20.75 47.01
CA SER A 301 -12.78 21.86 47.47
C SER A 301 -13.51 22.74 48.48
N VAL A 302 -14.77 23.09 48.21
CA VAL A 302 -15.63 23.84 49.14
C VAL A 302 -15.87 23.05 50.45
N SER A 303 -16.11 21.75 50.34
CA SER A 303 -16.28 20.86 51.50
C SER A 303 -15.00 20.77 52.33
N MET A 304 -13.83 20.69 51.69
CA MET A 304 -12.53 20.68 52.35
C MET A 304 -12.20 22.01 53.02
N ALA A 305 -12.54 23.14 52.41
CA ALA A 305 -12.40 24.46 53.03
C ALA A 305 -13.23 24.56 54.31
N THR A 306 -14.49 24.11 54.26
CA THR A 306 -15.39 24.07 55.43
C THR A 306 -14.87 23.14 56.52
N LEU A 307 -14.34 21.97 56.15
CA LEU A 307 -13.70 21.01 57.07
C LEU A 307 -12.45 21.62 57.72
N SER A 308 -11.61 22.28 56.93
CA SER A 308 -10.41 22.97 57.42
C SER A 308 -10.77 24.05 58.44
N ASP A 309 -11.81 24.84 58.17
CA ASP A 309 -12.30 25.85 59.12
C ASP A 309 -12.84 25.22 60.41
N THR A 310 -13.58 24.11 60.30
CA THR A 310 -14.11 23.39 61.46
C THR A 310 -12.99 22.79 62.32
N VAL A 311 -11.97 22.19 61.70
CA VAL A 311 -10.79 21.65 62.39
C VAL A 311 -9.98 22.77 63.05
N ARG A 312 -9.81 23.91 62.39
CA ARG A 312 -9.17 25.11 62.99
C ARG A 312 -9.94 25.57 64.23
N GLN A 313 -11.27 25.67 64.14
CA GLN A 313 -12.11 26.07 65.27
C GLN A 313 -12.05 25.06 66.42
N ASN A 314 -12.00 23.76 66.12
CA ASN A 314 -11.81 22.71 67.13
C ASN A 314 -10.45 22.81 67.82
N ALA A 315 -9.38 23.13 67.09
CA ALA A 315 -8.05 23.32 67.66
C ALA A 315 -8.03 24.52 68.63
N GLU A 316 -8.59 25.65 68.22
CA GLU A 316 -8.76 26.83 69.07
C GLU A 316 -9.60 26.51 70.31
N GLY A 317 -10.70 25.77 70.14
CA GLY A 317 -11.57 25.31 71.23
C GLY A 317 -10.85 24.38 72.21
N ALA A 318 -10.05 23.44 71.72
CA ALA A 318 -9.25 22.54 72.56
C ALA A 318 -8.20 23.31 73.37
N VAL A 319 -7.51 24.29 72.77
CA VAL A 319 -6.57 25.15 73.49
C VAL A 319 -7.27 25.94 74.60
N GLN A 320 -8.45 26.51 74.32
CA GLN A 320 -9.24 27.21 75.33
C GLN A 320 -9.70 26.29 76.46
N ALA A 321 -10.21 25.10 76.12
CA ALA A 321 -10.65 24.11 77.10
C ALA A 321 -9.49 23.60 77.97
N SER A 322 -8.30 23.41 77.40
CA SER A 322 -7.09 23.00 78.15
C SER A 322 -6.68 24.07 79.15
N ASN A 323 -6.68 25.34 78.74
CA ASN A 323 -6.44 26.47 79.63
C ASN A 323 -7.48 26.56 80.77
N LEU A 324 -8.76 26.34 80.46
CA LEU A 324 -9.82 26.34 81.47
C LEU A 324 -9.68 25.19 82.46
N ALA A 325 -9.35 23.99 81.99
CA ALA A 325 -9.12 22.81 82.82
C ALA A 325 -7.91 23.03 83.75
N ASN A 326 -6.79 23.58 83.24
CA ASN A 326 -5.63 23.93 84.04
C ASN A 326 -5.95 24.96 85.14
N ASN A 327 -6.75 25.98 84.81
CA ASN A 327 -7.21 26.96 85.80
C ASN A 327 -8.14 26.34 86.85
N ALA A 328 -9.07 25.47 86.44
CA ALA A 328 -9.96 24.76 87.35
C ALA A 328 -9.18 23.82 88.29
N ASN A 329 -8.14 23.15 87.78
CA ASN A 329 -7.26 22.30 88.57
C ASN A 329 -6.48 23.11 89.62
N LYS A 330 -5.97 24.30 89.24
CA LYS A 330 -5.36 25.24 90.18
C LYS A 330 -6.33 25.67 91.29
N LEU A 331 -7.58 25.98 90.95
CA LEU A 331 -8.61 26.36 91.92
C LEU A 331 -8.98 25.18 92.85
N SER A 332 -9.10 23.96 92.30
CA SER A 332 -9.35 22.74 93.08
C SER A 332 -8.23 22.50 94.10
N ARG A 333 -6.96 22.66 93.71
CA ARG A 333 -5.81 22.61 94.63
C ARG A 333 -5.90 23.63 95.76
N GLN A 334 -6.22 24.88 95.44
CA GLN A 334 -6.40 25.93 96.45
C GLN A 334 -7.54 25.62 97.43
N ASN A 335 -8.62 25.01 96.91
CA ASN A 335 -9.74 24.58 97.74
C ASN A 335 -9.35 23.43 98.69
N GLY A 336 -8.55 22.47 98.19
CA GLY A 336 -7.97 21.40 99.01
C GLY A 336 -7.09 21.94 100.13
N GLU A 337 -6.23 22.92 99.84
CA GLU A 337 -5.40 23.62 100.85
C GLU A 337 -6.27 24.32 101.91
N ALA A 338 -7.35 25.01 101.50
CA ALA A 338 -8.27 25.69 102.42
C ALA A 338 -9.05 24.71 103.31
N VAL A 339 -9.51 23.58 102.77
CA VAL A 339 -10.19 22.52 103.54
C VAL A 339 -9.22 21.86 104.51
N SER A 340 -7.98 21.61 104.10
CA SER A 340 -6.93 21.09 104.97
C SER A 340 -6.67 22.02 106.17
N GLN A 341 -6.55 23.33 105.93
CA GLN A 341 -6.41 24.33 106.99
C GLN A 341 -7.61 24.36 107.93
N MET A 342 -8.83 24.21 107.40
CA MET A 342 -10.06 24.14 108.20
C MET A 342 -10.09 22.88 109.10
N LEU A 343 -9.66 21.72 108.58
CA LEU A 343 -9.54 20.49 109.37
C LEU A 343 -8.56 20.65 110.54
N THR A 344 -7.40 21.27 110.30
CA THR A 344 -6.43 21.58 111.36
C THR A 344 -7.05 22.49 112.42
N THR A 345 -7.78 23.53 112.01
CA THR A 345 -8.44 24.46 112.95
C THR A 345 -9.51 23.75 113.78
N MET A 346 -10.29 22.84 113.18
CA MET A 346 -11.30 22.04 113.90
C MET A 346 -10.67 21.05 114.89
N ASP A 347 -9.53 20.44 114.55
CA ASP A 347 -8.75 19.59 115.46
C ASP A 347 -8.24 20.39 116.69
N GLU A 348 -7.74 21.62 116.47
CA GLU A 348 -7.32 22.54 117.53
C GLU A 348 -8.49 22.96 118.44
N ILE A 349 -9.67 23.25 117.87
CA ILE A 349 -10.89 23.58 118.62
C ILE A 349 -11.35 22.37 119.45
N ARG A 350 -11.33 21.17 118.87
CA ARG A 350 -11.63 19.92 119.61
C ARG A 350 -10.69 19.75 120.79
N GLY A 351 -9.37 19.89 120.57
CA GLY A 351 -8.37 19.80 121.63
C GLY A 351 -8.56 20.85 122.73
N SER A 352 -8.91 22.08 122.36
CA SER A 352 -9.19 23.17 123.30
C SER A 352 -10.47 22.91 124.11
N SER A 353 -11.53 22.42 123.46
CA SER A 353 -12.79 22.09 124.11
C SER A 353 -12.67 20.93 125.10
N ALA A 354 -11.86 19.91 124.77
CA ALA A 354 -11.55 18.82 125.69
C ALA A 354 -10.87 19.33 126.97
N LYS A 355 -9.88 20.22 126.84
CA LYS A 355 -9.22 20.87 127.99
C LYS A 355 -10.21 21.66 128.85
N ILE A 356 -11.16 22.38 128.24
CA ILE A 356 -12.19 23.11 128.99
C ILE A 356 -13.10 22.12 129.74
N SER A 357 -13.48 21.00 129.11
CA SER A 357 -14.25 19.94 129.77
C SER A 357 -13.55 19.40 131.02
N ASP A 358 -12.25 19.13 130.93
CA ASP A 358 -11.44 18.68 132.08
C ASP A 358 -11.39 19.74 133.19
N ILE A 359 -11.18 21.01 132.83
CA ILE A 359 -11.15 22.13 133.79
C ILE A 359 -12.52 22.30 134.47
N THR A 360 -13.62 22.22 133.73
CA THR A 360 -14.98 22.34 134.29
C THR A 360 -15.32 21.18 135.20
N GLY A 361 -14.87 19.96 134.87
CA GLY A 361 -14.94 18.80 135.76
C GLY A 361 -14.16 18.99 137.06
N LEU A 362 -12.97 19.59 137.00
CA LEU A 362 -12.20 19.95 138.19
C LEU A 362 -12.94 21.01 139.04
N ILE A 363 -13.53 22.04 138.42
CA ILE A 363 -14.32 23.08 139.12
C ILE A 363 -15.54 22.47 139.80
N GLU A 364 -16.26 21.56 139.14
CA GLU A 364 -17.37 20.79 139.73
C GLU A 364 -16.89 19.99 140.96
N GLY A 365 -15.72 19.35 140.86
CA GLY A 365 -15.07 18.65 141.97
C GLY A 365 -14.71 19.57 143.15
N ILE A 366 -14.15 20.75 142.88
CA ILE A 366 -13.83 21.76 143.91
C ILE A 366 -15.12 22.28 144.57
N ALA A 367 -16.16 22.56 143.78
CA ALA A 367 -17.46 22.99 144.27
C ALA A 367 -18.10 21.92 145.17
N PHE A 368 -18.01 20.64 144.79
CA PHE A 368 -18.47 19.53 145.64
C PHE A 368 -17.69 19.46 146.96
N GLN A 369 -16.35 19.52 146.91
CA GLN A 369 -15.52 19.56 148.11
C GLN A 369 -15.87 20.75 149.01
N THR A 370 -16.08 21.93 148.43
CA THR A 370 -16.47 23.15 149.14
C THR A 370 -17.85 23.02 149.79
N ASN A 371 -18.81 22.39 149.11
CA ASN A 371 -20.13 22.09 149.65
C ASN A 371 -20.07 21.13 150.86
N ILE A 372 -19.19 20.12 150.82
CA ILE A 372 -18.94 19.21 151.96
C ILE A 372 -18.26 19.94 153.13
N LEU A 373 -17.25 20.77 152.85
CA LEU A 373 -16.58 21.61 153.85
C LEU A 373 -17.55 22.57 154.53
N ALA A 374 -18.42 23.22 153.75
CA ALA A 374 -19.44 24.13 154.24
C ALA A 374 -20.51 23.42 155.08
N LEU A 375 -20.91 22.20 154.69
CA LEU A 375 -21.80 21.35 155.49
C LEU A 375 -21.15 21.00 156.84
N ASN A 376 -19.89 20.57 156.83
CA ASN A 376 -19.14 20.27 158.06
C ASN A 376 -19.02 21.50 158.97
N ALA A 377 -18.75 22.67 158.40
CA ALA A 377 -18.71 23.93 159.14
C ALA A 377 -20.07 24.34 159.71
N ALA A 378 -21.17 24.15 158.96
CA ALA A 378 -22.53 24.42 159.43
C ALA A 378 -22.93 23.49 160.59
N VAL A 379 -22.51 22.22 160.54
CA VAL A 379 -22.72 21.25 161.64
C VAL A 379 -21.95 21.67 162.89
N GLU A 380 -20.68 22.05 162.76
CA GLU A 380 -19.87 22.47 163.92
C GLU A 380 -20.34 23.83 164.49
N ALA A 381 -20.83 24.74 163.63
CA ALA A 381 -21.46 25.98 164.07
C ALA A 381 -22.78 25.75 164.84
N ALA A 382 -23.60 24.77 164.42
CA ALA A 382 -24.79 24.36 165.18
C ALA A 382 -24.44 23.74 166.55
N ARG A 383 -23.28 23.06 166.63
CA ARG A 383 -22.75 22.45 167.85
C ARG A 383 -22.26 23.49 168.88
N ALA A 384 -21.82 24.67 168.42
CA ALA A 384 -21.35 25.78 169.26
C ALA A 384 -22.48 26.67 169.84
N GLY A 385 -23.75 26.38 169.55
CA GLY A 385 -24.91 27.11 170.11
C GLY A 385 -24.95 28.60 169.72
N GLU A 386 -25.33 29.48 170.66
CA GLU A 386 -25.49 30.92 170.39
C GLU A 386 -24.19 31.63 169.93
N HIS A 387 -23.00 31.11 170.29
CA HIS A 387 -21.72 31.66 169.85
C HIS A 387 -21.39 31.34 168.37
N GLY A 388 -22.00 30.31 167.78
CA GLY A 388 -21.76 29.85 166.42
C GLY A 388 -22.65 30.48 165.35
N ARG A 389 -23.60 31.34 165.75
CA ARG A 389 -24.69 31.81 164.90
C ARG A 389 -24.22 32.60 163.67
N GLY A 390 -23.17 33.43 163.81
CA GLY A 390 -22.52 34.13 162.68
C GLY A 390 -21.79 33.18 161.72
N PHE A 391 -21.13 32.14 162.25
CA PHE A 391 -20.44 31.12 161.45
C PHE A 391 -21.43 30.23 160.69
N ALA A 392 -22.59 29.91 161.27
CA ALA A 392 -23.64 29.14 160.60
C ALA A 392 -24.18 29.86 159.34
N VAL A 393 -24.36 31.19 159.41
CA VAL A 393 -24.79 31.99 158.25
C VAL A 393 -23.72 31.99 157.16
N VAL A 394 -22.45 32.19 157.52
CA VAL A 394 -21.34 32.12 156.55
C VAL A 394 -21.22 30.73 155.93
N ALA A 395 -21.34 29.66 156.71
CA ALA A 395 -21.31 28.29 156.22
C ALA A 395 -22.48 27.98 155.26
N SER A 396 -23.69 28.48 155.55
CA SER A 396 -24.84 28.37 154.64
C SER A 396 -24.63 29.15 153.34
N GLU A 397 -24.03 30.34 153.40
CA GLU A 397 -23.74 31.16 152.22
C GLU A 397 -22.65 30.52 151.35
N VAL A 398 -21.57 30.00 151.95
CA VAL A 398 -20.53 29.23 151.25
C VAL A 398 -21.11 27.97 150.61
N ARG A 399 -22.04 27.29 151.28
CA ARG A 399 -22.74 26.13 150.74
C ARG A 399 -23.60 26.49 149.53
N ASN A 400 -24.36 27.58 149.61
CA ASN A 400 -25.17 28.06 148.50
C ASN A 400 -24.28 28.45 147.31
N LEU A 401 -23.17 29.15 147.56
CA LEU A 401 -22.19 29.50 146.54
C LEU A 401 -21.59 28.25 145.88
N ALA A 402 -21.23 27.23 146.67
CA ALA A 402 -20.71 25.96 146.17
C ALA A 402 -21.75 25.20 145.31
N GLN A 403 -23.02 25.17 145.71
CA GLN A 403 -24.09 24.58 144.89
C GLN A 403 -24.31 25.37 143.58
N ARG A 404 -24.27 26.70 143.63
CA ARG A 404 -24.34 27.57 142.43
C ARG A 404 -23.14 27.34 141.50
N SER A 405 -21.93 27.24 142.03
CA SER A 405 -20.71 26.95 141.25
C SER A 405 -20.77 25.55 140.62
N SER A 406 -21.27 24.54 141.33
CA SER A 406 -21.46 23.19 140.79
C SER A 406 -22.50 23.18 139.65
N SER A 407 -23.63 23.88 139.82
CA SER A 407 -24.66 24.00 138.78
C SER A 407 -24.13 24.70 137.53
N ALA A 408 -23.43 25.83 137.70
CA ALA A 408 -22.82 26.57 136.59
C ALA A 408 -21.73 25.75 135.88
N ALA A 409 -20.89 25.01 136.63
CA ALA A 409 -19.88 24.13 136.05
C ALA A 409 -20.52 23.02 135.21
N ARG A 410 -21.64 22.45 135.66
CA ARG A 410 -22.38 21.41 134.94
C ARG A 410 -23.04 21.93 133.66
N GLU A 411 -23.59 23.15 133.70
CA GLU A 411 -24.15 23.83 132.52
C GLU A 411 -23.05 24.14 131.48
N ILE A 412 -21.87 24.62 131.92
CA ILE A 412 -20.72 24.81 131.02
C ILE A 412 -20.27 23.47 130.43
N LYS A 413 -20.19 22.41 131.24
CA LYS A 413 -19.81 21.07 130.77
C LYS A 413 -20.76 20.53 129.71
N GLU A 414 -22.06 20.76 129.87
CA GLU A 414 -23.07 20.38 128.88
C GLU A 414 -22.93 21.18 127.57
N LEU A 415 -22.70 22.49 127.66
CA LEU A 415 -22.42 23.34 126.49
C LEU A 415 -21.14 22.89 125.76
N ILE A 416 -20.07 22.59 126.49
CA ILE A 416 -18.80 22.11 125.91
C ILE A 416 -18.97 20.73 125.29
N THR A 417 -19.72 19.82 125.92
CA THR A 417 -20.03 18.50 125.35
C THR A 417 -20.79 18.65 124.03
N THR A 418 -21.73 19.59 123.98
CA THR A 418 -22.48 19.93 122.77
C THR A 418 -21.55 20.52 121.70
N SER A 419 -20.66 21.44 122.07
CA SER A 419 -19.67 22.02 121.14
C SER A 419 -18.70 20.97 120.58
N VAL A 420 -18.20 20.03 121.40
CA VAL A 420 -17.36 18.91 120.94
C VAL A 420 -18.10 18.05 119.92
N SER A 421 -19.38 17.72 120.19
CA SER A 421 -20.21 16.96 119.24
C SER A 421 -20.40 17.69 117.92
N GLN A 422 -20.64 19.01 117.95
CA GLN A 422 -20.75 19.84 116.74
C GLN A 422 -19.44 19.93 115.96
N VAL A 423 -18.29 20.00 116.65
CA VAL A 423 -16.97 20.02 116.03
C VAL A 423 -16.64 18.67 115.38
N GLU A 424 -16.98 17.55 116.02
CA GLU A 424 -16.83 16.20 115.43
C GLU A 424 -17.69 16.00 114.17
N GLN A 425 -18.93 16.49 114.20
CA GLN A 425 -19.78 16.52 113.00
C GLN A 425 -19.18 17.40 111.90
N GLY A 426 -18.68 18.58 112.27
CA GLY A 426 -17.98 19.49 111.36
C GLY A 426 -16.72 18.88 110.75
N LEU A 427 -15.94 18.14 111.53
CA LEU A 427 -14.74 17.43 111.09
C LEU A 427 -15.08 16.32 110.09
N THR A 428 -16.14 15.54 110.36
CA THR A 428 -16.63 14.49 109.46
C THR A 428 -17.09 15.07 108.12
N GLN A 429 -17.84 16.18 108.17
CA GLN A 429 -18.32 16.85 106.96
C GLN A 429 -17.17 17.49 106.17
N ALA A 430 -16.23 18.16 106.85
CA ALA A 430 -15.04 18.73 106.24
C ALA A 430 -14.14 17.66 105.59
N THR A 431 -13.98 16.50 106.23
CA THR A 431 -13.22 15.37 105.69
C THR A 431 -13.87 14.84 104.40
N SER A 432 -15.20 14.75 104.39
CA SER A 432 -15.96 14.36 103.19
C SER A 432 -15.85 15.40 102.07
N VAL A 433 -15.82 16.69 102.40
CA VAL A 433 -15.59 17.77 101.42
C VAL A 433 -14.16 17.72 100.87
N GLY A 434 -13.17 17.38 101.70
CA GLY A 434 -11.79 17.19 101.30
C GLY A 434 -11.63 16.06 100.29
N SER A 435 -12.13 14.86 100.60
CA SER A 435 -12.08 13.71 99.69
C SER A 435 -12.83 13.97 98.38
N ASN A 436 -13.96 14.69 98.44
CA ASN A 436 -14.70 15.05 97.24
C ASN A 436 -13.96 16.10 96.39
N SER A 437 -13.21 17.01 97.01
CA SER A 437 -12.34 17.96 96.29
C SER A 437 -11.20 17.26 95.55
N ASP A 438 -10.59 16.24 96.16
CA ASP A 438 -9.56 15.42 95.51
C ASP A 438 -10.13 14.66 94.29
N ASN A 439 -11.32 14.06 94.44
CA ASN A 439 -12.01 13.40 93.33
C ASN A 439 -12.32 14.37 92.18
N VAL A 440 -12.76 15.59 92.51
CA VAL A 440 -12.99 16.66 91.51
C VAL A 440 -11.68 17.06 90.82
N GLY A 441 -10.59 17.18 91.57
CA GLY A 441 -9.25 17.46 91.01
C GLY A 441 -8.81 16.38 90.02
N HIS A 442 -8.99 15.10 90.37
CA HIS A 442 -8.71 13.97 89.47
C HIS A 442 -9.59 14.00 88.20
N ALA A 443 -10.88 14.30 88.32
CA ALA A 443 -11.76 14.40 87.17
C ALA A 443 -11.38 15.56 86.24
N ILE A 444 -10.98 16.72 86.79
CA ILE A 444 -10.50 17.86 86.01
C ILE A 444 -9.19 17.51 85.28
N GLN A 445 -8.27 16.78 85.92
CA GLN A 445 -7.04 16.32 85.28
C GLN A 445 -7.34 15.40 84.08
N GLN A 446 -8.26 14.44 84.23
CA GLN A 446 -8.67 13.57 83.13
C GLN A 446 -9.27 14.37 81.96
N VAL A 447 -10.05 15.42 82.25
CA VAL A 447 -10.56 16.33 81.22
C VAL A 447 -9.42 17.07 80.52
N ALA A 448 -8.42 17.58 81.27
CA ALA A 448 -7.26 18.24 80.68
C ALA A 448 -6.47 17.30 79.75
N ASP A 449 -6.28 16.05 80.15
CA ASP A 449 -5.57 15.05 79.36
C ASP A 449 -6.33 14.73 78.06
N LEU A 450 -7.65 14.51 78.12
CA LEU A 450 -8.50 14.30 76.95
C LEU A 450 -8.47 15.49 75.98
N VAL A 451 -8.50 16.71 76.51
CA VAL A 451 -8.44 17.91 75.67
C VAL A 451 -7.09 18.06 74.97
N ASN A 452 -6.00 17.69 75.63
CA ASN A 452 -4.67 17.67 75.01
C ASN A 452 -4.59 16.60 73.90
N GLU A 453 -5.21 15.44 74.09
CA GLU A 453 -5.30 14.40 73.06
C GLU A 453 -6.14 14.87 71.87
N ILE A 454 -7.26 15.56 72.11
CA ILE A 454 -8.07 16.20 71.05
C ILE A 454 -7.23 17.23 70.29
N ALA A 455 -6.45 18.07 70.97
CA ALA A 455 -5.60 19.06 70.31
C ALA A 455 -4.54 18.41 69.40
N ALA A 456 -3.91 17.32 69.86
CA ALA A 456 -2.96 16.56 69.07
C ALA A 456 -3.63 15.92 67.83
N ALA A 457 -4.77 15.25 68.02
CA ALA A 457 -5.53 14.66 66.92
C ALA A 457 -6.00 15.70 65.90
N THR A 458 -6.41 16.88 66.37
CA THR A 458 -6.85 17.98 65.50
C THR A 458 -5.70 18.56 64.68
N ALA A 459 -4.49 18.65 65.26
CA ALA A 459 -3.29 19.07 64.51
C ALA A 459 -2.93 18.07 63.40
N GLU A 460 -3.05 16.78 63.67
CA GLU A 460 -2.83 15.74 62.66
C GLU A 460 -3.91 15.76 61.56
N GLN A 461 -5.18 15.95 61.93
CA GLN A 461 -6.27 16.18 60.96
C GLN A 461 -6.00 17.39 60.06
N SER A 462 -5.53 18.51 60.62
CA SER A 462 -5.18 19.71 59.84
C SER A 462 -4.12 19.41 58.79
N LYS A 463 -3.07 18.66 59.16
CA LYS A 463 -2.01 18.24 58.23
C LYS A 463 -2.56 17.31 57.14
N GLY A 464 -3.43 16.38 57.51
CA GLY A 464 -4.09 15.48 56.55
C GLY A 464 -4.98 16.24 55.56
N ILE A 465 -5.73 17.24 56.02
CA ILE A 465 -6.56 18.10 55.15
C ILE A 465 -5.68 18.89 54.17
N GLU A 466 -4.53 19.41 54.62
CA GLU A 466 -3.61 20.14 53.74
C GLU A 466 -3.03 19.25 52.62
N GLN A 467 -2.73 17.99 52.92
CA GLN A 467 -2.32 17.00 51.91
C GLN A 467 -3.46 16.68 50.92
N VAL A 468 -4.69 16.53 51.40
CA VAL A 468 -5.87 16.34 50.54
C VAL A 468 -6.07 17.56 49.64
N HIS A 469 -5.88 18.77 50.17
CA HIS A 469 -5.99 20.01 49.39
C HIS A 469 -4.96 20.07 48.25
N GLN A 470 -3.71 19.68 48.51
CA GLN A 470 -2.69 19.57 47.47
C GLN A 470 -3.05 18.54 46.40
N ALA A 471 -3.60 17.38 46.80
CA ALA A 471 -4.04 16.35 45.87
C ALA A 471 -5.22 16.82 44.98
N ILE A 472 -6.17 17.58 45.55
CA ILE A 472 -7.25 18.22 44.79
C ILE A 472 -6.68 19.20 43.76
N GLY A 473 -5.68 20.01 44.11
CA GLY A 473 -5.01 20.91 43.18
C GLY A 473 -4.37 20.19 41.98
N GLN A 474 -3.72 19.05 42.23
CA GLN A 474 -3.17 18.21 41.15
C GLN A 474 -4.28 17.58 40.28
N MET A 475 -5.39 17.15 40.89
CA MET A 475 -6.54 16.64 40.15
C MET A 475 -7.17 17.71 39.26
N ASP A 476 -7.22 18.97 39.72
CA ASP A 476 -7.70 20.09 38.92
C ASP A 476 -6.80 20.34 37.69
N GLU A 477 -5.48 20.34 37.87
CA GLU A 477 -4.52 20.49 36.76
C GLU A 477 -4.70 19.40 35.69
N VAL A 478 -4.84 18.13 36.11
CA VAL A 478 -5.11 17.01 35.20
C VAL A 478 -6.49 17.15 34.53
N THR A 479 -7.49 17.66 35.25
CA THR A 479 -8.84 17.87 34.71
C THR A 479 -8.83 18.95 33.62
N GLN A 480 -8.10 20.05 33.82
CA GLN A 480 -7.90 21.09 32.80
C GLN A 480 -7.11 20.56 31.60
N GLN A 481 -6.07 19.74 31.85
CA GLN A 481 -5.32 19.11 30.76
C GLN A 481 -6.19 18.15 29.94
N ASN A 482 -7.07 17.38 30.59
CA ASN A 482 -8.02 16.52 29.90
C ASN A 482 -8.99 17.34 29.04
N ALA A 483 -9.47 18.49 29.51
CA ALA A 483 -10.32 19.37 28.71
C ALA A 483 -9.60 19.86 27.45
N SER A 484 -8.34 20.29 27.58
CA SER A 484 -7.50 20.68 26.43
C SER A 484 -7.28 19.51 25.45
N LEU A 485 -7.01 18.31 25.96
CA LEU A 485 -6.81 17.11 25.14
C LEU A 485 -8.07 16.71 24.39
N VAL A 486 -9.24 16.85 25.02
CA VAL A 486 -10.55 16.60 24.38
C VAL A 486 -10.76 17.57 23.22
N GLU A 487 -10.45 18.85 23.40
CA GLU A 487 -10.59 19.87 22.34
C GLU A 487 -9.63 19.59 21.16
N GLU A 488 -8.36 19.28 21.43
CA GLU A 488 -7.39 18.89 20.41
C GLU A 488 -7.80 17.61 19.67
N ALA A 489 -8.25 16.59 20.41
CA ALA A 489 -8.66 15.31 19.82
C ALA A 489 -9.96 15.46 19.00
N SER A 490 -10.87 16.34 19.41
CA SER A 490 -12.09 16.67 18.65
C SER A 490 -11.74 17.34 17.33
N SER A 491 -10.84 18.33 17.36
CA SER A 491 -10.32 18.99 16.16
C SER A 491 -9.61 18.01 15.21
N ALA A 492 -8.76 17.14 15.75
CA ALA A 492 -8.06 16.11 14.96
C ALA A 492 -9.03 15.12 14.31
N SER A 493 -10.05 14.66 15.05
CA SER A 493 -11.08 13.75 14.54
C SER A 493 -11.89 14.38 13.41
N LYS A 494 -12.23 15.66 13.54
CA LYS A 494 -12.91 16.41 12.48
C LYS A 494 -12.04 16.54 11.23
N SER A 495 -10.75 16.85 11.39
CA SER A 495 -9.81 16.92 10.26
C SER A 495 -9.67 15.57 9.55
N LEU A 496 -9.60 14.45 10.29
CA LEU A 496 -9.58 13.10 9.71
C LEU A 496 -10.85 12.78 8.94
N GLN A 497 -12.01 13.20 9.45
CA GLN A 497 -13.29 13.05 8.75
C GLN A 497 -13.33 13.84 7.44
N GLU A 498 -12.90 15.10 7.45
CA GLU A 498 -12.81 15.95 6.24
C GLU A 498 -11.83 15.37 5.20
N GLN A 499 -10.69 14.82 5.65
CA GLN A 499 -9.72 14.14 4.78
C GLN A 499 -10.31 12.86 4.18
N ALA A 500 -11.02 12.06 4.98
CA ALA A 500 -11.69 10.86 4.50
C ALA A 500 -12.79 11.16 3.48
N GLU A 501 -13.60 12.20 3.71
CA GLU A 501 -14.59 12.67 2.73
C GLU A 501 -13.94 13.17 1.44
N THR A 502 -12.83 13.90 1.55
CA THR A 502 -12.07 14.39 0.40
C THR A 502 -11.52 13.22 -0.42
N LEU A 503 -10.93 12.21 0.23
CA LEU A 503 -10.46 10.99 -0.44
C LEU A 503 -11.60 10.23 -1.11
N SER A 504 -12.74 10.07 -0.42
CA SER A 504 -13.92 9.42 -0.98
C SER A 504 -14.44 10.17 -2.22
N ARG A 505 -14.50 11.50 -2.16
CA ARG A 505 -14.89 12.36 -3.28
C ARG A 505 -13.92 12.24 -4.45
N LEU A 506 -12.61 12.26 -4.21
CA LEU A 506 -11.60 12.05 -5.25
C LEU A 506 -11.75 10.70 -5.92
N VAL A 507 -11.93 9.62 -5.15
CA VAL A 507 -12.16 8.28 -5.70
C VAL A 507 -13.47 8.20 -6.47
N SER A 508 -14.52 8.88 -6.01
CA SER A 508 -15.84 8.89 -6.68
C SER A 508 -15.83 9.55 -8.06
N THR A 509 -14.80 10.34 -8.39
CA THR A 509 -14.61 10.87 -9.75
C THR A 509 -14.29 9.76 -10.76
N PHE A 510 -13.75 8.63 -10.30
CA PHE A 510 -13.50 7.45 -11.13
C PHE A 510 -14.74 6.55 -11.13
N LYS A 511 -15.19 6.14 -12.32
CA LYS A 511 -16.20 5.09 -12.42
C LYS A 511 -15.51 3.74 -12.37
N VAL A 512 -15.76 3.01 -11.30
CA VAL A 512 -15.24 1.67 -11.06
C VAL A 512 -16.37 0.66 -11.07
N ASN A 513 -16.11 -0.56 -11.52
CA ASN A 513 -17.12 -1.60 -11.52
C ASN A 513 -17.13 -2.25 -10.13
N GLU A 514 -18.12 -1.92 -9.29
CA GLU A 514 -18.30 -2.54 -7.96
C GLU A 514 -18.55 -4.06 -8.05
N SER A 515 -18.89 -4.58 -9.23
CA SER A 515 -19.34 -5.98 -9.41
C SER A 515 -18.24 -7.05 -9.29
N VAL A 516 -16.99 -6.70 -8.99
CA VAL A 516 -15.94 -7.70 -8.78
C VAL A 516 -15.18 -7.37 -7.51
N THR A 517 -15.84 -7.58 -6.36
CA THR A 517 -15.29 -8.18 -5.11
C THR A 517 -16.34 -8.02 -4.00
N GLN A 518 -17.48 -8.72 -4.10
CA GLN A 518 -18.01 -9.39 -2.92
C GLN A 518 -17.08 -10.59 -2.69
N VAL A 519 -15.84 -10.35 -2.24
CA VAL A 519 -15.23 -11.34 -1.35
C VAL A 519 -16.19 -11.35 -0.19
N ALA A 520 -16.85 -12.49 0.00
CA ALA A 520 -17.69 -12.76 1.14
C ALA A 520 -17.00 -12.14 2.36
N VAL A 521 -17.56 -11.02 2.81
CA VAL A 521 -17.32 -10.55 4.17
C VAL A 521 -17.84 -11.72 4.96
N LEU A 522 -16.93 -12.60 5.39
CA LEU A 522 -17.24 -13.59 6.40
C LEU A 522 -17.93 -12.78 7.46
N SER A 523 -19.22 -13.03 7.65
CA SER A 523 -20.00 -12.43 8.71
C SER A 523 -19.10 -12.37 9.93
N PRO A 524 -18.95 -11.20 10.58
CA PRO A 524 -18.14 -11.15 11.79
C PRO A 524 -18.66 -12.29 12.65
N VAL A 525 -17.80 -13.28 12.91
CA VAL A 525 -18.09 -14.30 13.90
C VAL A 525 -18.50 -13.48 15.09
N ALA A 526 -19.77 -13.61 15.50
CA ALA A 526 -20.26 -13.00 16.70
C ALA A 526 -19.35 -13.55 17.79
N VAL A 527 -18.35 -12.77 18.18
CA VAL A 527 -17.61 -13.01 19.40
C VAL A 527 -18.69 -12.80 20.45
N SER A 528 -19.27 -13.91 20.88
CA SER A 528 -20.07 -13.95 22.08
C SER A 528 -19.19 -13.36 23.16
N TYR A 529 -19.45 -12.12 23.54
CA TYR A 529 -18.98 -11.58 24.80
C TYR A 529 -19.64 -12.45 25.86
N ALA A 530 -18.99 -13.56 26.21
CA ALA A 530 -19.18 -14.18 27.49
C ALA A 530 -18.83 -13.10 28.50
N SER A 531 -19.84 -12.59 29.21
CA SER A 531 -19.65 -11.71 30.35
C SER A 531 -18.51 -12.28 31.20
N PRO A 532 -17.49 -11.48 31.56
CA PRO A 532 -16.43 -12.00 32.41
C PRO A 532 -17.06 -12.34 33.75
N VAL A 533 -17.24 -13.64 34.00
CA VAL A 533 -17.49 -14.15 35.34
C VAL A 533 -16.26 -13.76 36.14
N LEU A 534 -16.43 -12.78 37.02
CA LEU A 534 -15.46 -12.43 38.05
C LEU A 534 -15.10 -13.71 38.81
N LYS A 535 -13.98 -14.33 38.45
CA LYS A 535 -13.33 -15.31 39.32
C LYS A 535 -12.85 -14.54 40.55
N ARG A 536 -13.55 -14.76 41.67
CA ARG A 536 -13.01 -14.44 43.00
C ARG A 536 -11.59 -15.02 43.10
N PRO A 537 -10.58 -14.25 43.53
CA PRO A 537 -9.26 -14.79 43.78
C PRO A 537 -9.36 -15.80 44.92
N GLN A 538 -8.89 -17.03 44.67
CA GLN A 538 -8.56 -17.96 45.75
C GLN A 538 -7.29 -17.46 46.43
N LEU A 539 -7.40 -17.13 47.72
CA LEU A 539 -6.26 -16.96 48.62
C LEU A 539 -5.53 -18.30 48.75
N ASN A 540 -4.45 -18.47 47.98
CA ASN A 540 -3.42 -19.45 48.32
C ASN A 540 -2.44 -18.79 49.27
N ALA A 541 -2.54 -19.19 50.54
CA ALA A 541 -1.55 -18.90 51.56
C ALA A 541 -0.33 -19.81 51.35
N THR A 542 0.73 -19.30 50.72
CA THR A 542 2.11 -19.79 50.92
C THR A 542 3.11 -18.73 50.47
N GLY A 543 4.04 -18.36 51.35
CA GLY A 543 5.23 -17.55 51.01
C GLY A 543 5.22 -16.19 51.70
N ALA A 544 5.75 -16.15 52.92
CA ALA A 544 6.06 -14.92 53.62
C ALA A 544 7.24 -14.22 52.94
N ASP A 545 7.07 -12.97 52.53
CA ASP A 545 8.12 -11.96 52.53
C ASP A 545 7.49 -10.62 52.89
N LYS A 546 7.77 -10.19 54.13
CA LYS A 546 7.37 -8.89 54.68
C LYS A 546 8.27 -7.82 54.05
N VAL A 547 7.75 -7.09 53.07
CA VAL A 547 8.31 -5.79 52.68
C VAL A 547 7.52 -4.70 53.40
N ASN A 548 8.28 -3.95 54.20
CA ASN A 548 7.89 -2.94 55.16
C ASN A 548 7.40 -1.66 54.45
N TRP A 549 6.12 -1.31 54.63
CA TRP A 549 5.53 -0.03 54.20
C TRP A 549 4.93 0.70 55.40
N GLU A 550 5.77 1.03 56.37
CA GLU A 550 5.45 2.02 57.41
C GLU A 550 6.68 2.92 57.62
N SER A 551 6.80 3.94 56.77
CA SER A 551 7.44 5.22 57.08
C SER A 551 7.13 6.21 55.97
N PHE A 552 6.06 7.01 56.13
CA PHE A 552 5.93 8.35 55.57
C PHE A 552 4.98 9.18 56.42
#